data_AF-A0A6I6UFF6-F1
#
_entry.id   AF-A0A6I6UFF6-F1
#
_cell.length_a   1.000
_cell.length_b   1.000
_cell.length_c   1.000
_cell.angle_alpha   90.00
_cell.angle_beta   90.00
_cell.angle_gamma   90.00
#
_symmetry.space_group_name_H-M   'P 1'
#
loop_
_entity.id
_entity.type
_entity.pdbx_description
1 polymer ?
#
loop_
_entity_poly.entity_id
_entity_poly.type
_entity_poly.pdbx_seq_one_letter_code
_entity_poly.pdbx_strand_id
1 'polypeptide(L)'
;MFSKLMCRFGIGATKIDLVLNKKEFRPGDVIKGEYELTGGRVEQKLKRIETDLLQYDDKRSSVLHQNTILSSSTMKANEQRTIHFSCRLSDAFPPSSETVSYKFVTRLVFDDGVNSVDHDDFQILV
;
A
#
# COMPACT_ATOMS: atom_id res chain seq x y z
N MET A 1 0.75 28.83 -5.98
CA MET A 1 0.67 28.70 -4.51
C MET A 1 -0.60 28.01 -4.04
N PHE A 2 -1.80 28.39 -4.51
CA PHE A 2 -3.08 27.75 -4.12
C PHE A 2 -3.13 26.23 -4.35
N SER A 3 -2.57 25.71 -5.44
CA SER A 3 -2.59 24.27 -5.76
C SER A 3 -1.79 23.41 -4.77
N LYS A 4 -0.63 23.88 -4.28
CA LYS A 4 0.14 23.18 -3.23
C LYS A 4 -0.63 23.13 -1.90
N LEU A 5 -1.40 24.18 -1.59
CA LEU A 5 -2.23 24.20 -0.38
C LEU A 5 -3.42 23.24 -0.48
N MET A 6 -4.06 23.12 -1.65
CA MET A 6 -5.16 22.15 -1.86
C MET A 6 -4.70 20.70 -1.78
N CYS A 7 -3.49 20.39 -2.25
CA CYS A 7 -2.92 19.05 -2.09
C CYS A 7 -2.66 18.68 -0.63
N ARG A 8 -2.42 19.65 0.26
CA ARG A 8 -2.35 19.41 1.71
C ARG A 8 -3.67 18.94 2.32
N PHE A 9 -4.80 19.18 1.64
CA PHE A 9 -6.12 18.65 1.97
C PHE A 9 -6.47 17.39 1.15
N GLY A 10 -5.49 16.76 0.49
CA GLY A 10 -5.66 15.53 -0.30
C GLY A 10 -6.22 15.72 -1.72
N ILE A 11 -6.64 16.94 -2.09
CA ILE A 11 -7.23 17.20 -3.41
C ILE A 11 -6.11 17.28 -4.46
N GLY A 12 -6.07 16.30 -5.35
CA GLY A 12 -5.08 16.22 -6.43
C GLY A 12 -3.67 15.87 -5.95
N ALA A 13 -3.54 15.21 -4.80
CA ALA A 13 -2.29 14.61 -4.35
C ALA A 13 -1.92 13.38 -5.19
N THR A 14 -0.65 13.01 -5.13
CA THR A 14 -0.11 11.77 -5.70
C THR A 14 -0.83 10.58 -5.09
N LYS A 15 -1.23 9.63 -5.94
CA LYS A 15 -1.93 8.41 -5.56
C LYS A 15 -1.00 7.20 -5.61
N ILE A 16 -1.35 6.18 -4.85
CA ILE A 16 -0.76 4.84 -4.90
C ILE A 16 -1.86 3.80 -5.11
N ASP A 17 -1.53 2.73 -5.81
CA ASP A 17 -2.29 1.50 -5.95
C ASP A 17 -1.30 0.32 -5.83
N LEU A 18 -1.60 -0.70 -5.03
CA LEU A 18 -0.79 -1.91 -4.92
C LEU A 18 -1.43 -3.02 -5.77
N VAL A 19 -0.93 -3.19 -6.98
CA VAL A 19 -1.44 -4.19 -7.92
C VAL A 19 -0.77 -5.54 -7.66
N LEU A 20 -1.50 -6.48 -7.05
CA LEU A 20 -1.04 -7.86 -6.86
C LEU A 20 -1.16 -8.66 -8.16
N ASN A 21 -0.15 -9.50 -8.47
CA ASN A 21 -0.16 -10.33 -9.68
C ASN A 21 -1.30 -11.38 -9.71
N LYS A 22 -1.77 -11.78 -8.52
CA LYS A 22 -2.92 -12.66 -8.31
C LYS A 22 -3.54 -12.35 -6.94
N LYS A 23 -4.75 -12.85 -6.67
CA LYS A 23 -5.47 -12.61 -5.41
C LYS A 23 -5.60 -13.84 -4.50
N GLU A 24 -5.06 -14.98 -4.94
CA GLU A 24 -5.15 -16.25 -4.22
C GLU A 24 -3.75 -16.85 -4.01
N PHE A 25 -3.44 -17.15 -2.75
CA PHE A 25 -2.12 -17.60 -2.31
C PHE A 25 -2.24 -18.76 -1.34
N ARG A 26 -1.15 -19.49 -1.10
CA ARG A 26 -1.07 -20.48 -0.01
C ARG A 26 -0.14 -20.01 1.11
N PRO A 27 -0.26 -20.57 2.32
CA PRO A 27 0.74 -20.34 3.37
C PRO A 27 2.17 -20.58 2.82
N GLY A 28 3.11 -19.71 3.18
CA GLY A 28 4.48 -19.78 2.70
C GLY A 28 4.75 -19.17 1.32
N ASP A 29 3.71 -18.85 0.53
CA ASP A 29 3.85 -18.20 -0.79
C ASP A 29 4.55 -16.83 -0.66
N VAL A 30 5.22 -16.43 -1.75
CA VAL A 30 5.68 -15.06 -1.94
C VAL A 30 4.67 -14.32 -2.79
N ILE A 31 3.95 -13.38 -2.18
CA ILE A 31 3.11 -12.41 -2.89
C ILE A 31 4.02 -11.49 -3.68
N LYS A 32 3.71 -11.31 -4.96
CA LYS A 32 4.39 -10.39 -5.87
C LYS A 32 3.37 -9.43 -6.47
N GLY A 33 3.80 -8.21 -6.69
CA GLY A 33 2.99 -7.15 -7.26
C GLY A 33 3.84 -5.92 -7.55
N GLU A 34 3.15 -4.81 -7.78
CA GLU A 34 3.76 -3.53 -8.04
C GLU A 34 2.99 -2.42 -7.33
N TYR A 35 3.73 -1.49 -6.73
CA TYR A 35 3.17 -0.20 -6.36
C TYR A 35 3.15 0.68 -7.60
N GLU A 36 1.96 1.05 -8.04
CA GLU A 36 1.73 2.03 -9.10
C GLU A 36 1.48 3.40 -8.48
N LEU A 37 2.39 4.34 -8.73
CA LEU A 37 2.31 5.70 -8.23
C LEU A 37 1.93 6.64 -9.37
N THR A 38 0.90 7.46 -9.14
CA THR A 38 0.48 8.50 -10.09
C THR A 38 0.61 9.88 -9.43
N GLY A 39 1.52 10.70 -9.97
CA GLY A 39 1.79 12.06 -9.55
C GLY A 39 0.53 12.93 -9.59
N GLY A 40 0.38 13.78 -8.57
CA GLY A 40 -0.75 14.70 -8.45
C GLY A 40 -0.71 15.89 -9.42
N ARG A 41 -1.47 16.93 -9.09
CA ARG A 41 -1.51 18.20 -9.85
C ARG A 41 -0.25 19.05 -9.68
N VAL A 42 0.51 18.80 -8.63
CA VAL A 42 1.77 19.48 -8.31
C VAL A 42 2.82 18.44 -7.93
N GLU A 43 4.09 18.83 -8.07
CA GLU A 43 5.19 18.01 -7.55
C GLU A 43 5.09 17.82 -6.03
N GLN A 44 5.44 16.62 -5.56
CA GLN A 44 5.46 16.27 -4.14
C GLN A 44 6.69 15.43 -3.81
N LYS A 45 7.33 15.71 -2.68
CA LYS A 45 8.49 14.95 -2.22
C LYS A 45 8.05 13.77 -1.36
N LEU A 46 8.39 12.57 -1.82
CA LEU A 46 8.11 11.32 -1.12
C LEU A 46 9.13 11.13 -0.01
N LYS A 47 8.65 10.79 1.19
CA LYS A 47 9.47 10.43 2.34
C LYS A 47 9.58 8.92 2.50
N ARG A 48 8.46 8.22 2.34
CA ARG A 48 8.43 6.75 2.43
C ARG A 48 7.12 6.16 1.90
N ILE A 49 7.18 4.87 1.62
CA ILE A 49 6.03 3.99 1.39
C ILE A 49 5.96 3.04 2.58
N GLU A 50 4.81 2.99 3.24
CA GLU A 50 4.53 2.04 4.32
C GLU A 50 3.51 1.02 3.82
N THR A 51 3.70 -0.26 4.14
CA THR A 51 2.73 -1.31 3.85
C THR A 51 2.56 -2.19 5.07
N ASP A 52 1.34 -2.22 5.58
CA ASP A 52 0.94 -3.11 6.67
C ASP A 52 0.16 -4.29 6.09
N LEU A 53 0.53 -5.51 6.48
CA LEU A 53 -0.31 -6.70 6.30
C LEU A 53 -1.18 -6.87 7.53
N LEU A 54 -2.49 -6.80 7.33
CA LEU A 54 -3.48 -6.97 8.38
C LEU A 54 -4.22 -8.30 8.21
N GLN A 55 -4.47 -8.96 9.33
CA GLN A 55 -5.47 -10.01 9.44
C GLN A 55 -6.67 -9.47 10.22
N TYR A 56 -7.87 -9.75 9.72
CA TYR A 56 -9.13 -9.42 10.35
C TYR A 56 -9.84 -10.71 10.76
N ASP A 57 -10.13 -10.82 12.05
CA ASP A 57 -10.88 -11.93 12.65
C ASP A 57 -12.14 -11.38 13.33
N ASP A 58 -13.33 -11.77 12.87
CA ASP A 58 -14.68 -11.35 13.32
C ASP A 58 -14.92 -9.83 13.41
N LYS A 59 -14.18 -9.14 14.31
CA LYS A 59 -14.25 -7.70 14.60
C LYS A 59 -12.91 -7.07 15.01
N ARG A 60 -11.81 -7.84 15.04
CA ARG A 60 -10.49 -7.34 15.45
C ARG A 60 -9.54 -7.40 14.26
N SER A 61 -8.70 -6.37 14.15
CA SER A 61 -7.57 -6.39 13.23
C SER A 61 -6.27 -6.58 14.00
N SER A 62 -5.36 -7.33 13.41
CA SER A 62 -4.00 -7.49 13.91
C SER A 62 -3.01 -7.20 12.78
N VAL A 63 -1.93 -6.52 13.12
CA VAL A 63 -0.83 -6.27 12.19
C VAL A 63 0.09 -7.48 12.21
N LEU A 64 0.17 -8.19 11.10
CA LEU A 64 1.00 -9.38 10.94
C LEU A 64 2.41 -9.04 10.46
N HIS A 65 2.52 -8.03 9.60
CA HIS A 65 3.78 -7.60 9.04
C HIS A 65 3.74 -6.10 8.70
N GLN A 66 4.87 -5.43 8.85
CA GLN A 66 5.03 -4.03 8.45
C GLN A 66 6.30 -3.91 7.62
N ASN A 67 6.19 -3.22 6.49
CA ASN A 67 7.32 -2.89 5.63
C ASN A 67 7.38 -1.39 5.40
N THR A 68 8.60 -0.83 5.38
CA THR A 68 8.84 0.59 5.08
C THR A 68 9.93 0.74 4.05
N ILE A 69 9.61 1.39 2.95
CA ILE A 69 10.56 1.77 1.90
C ILE A 69 10.82 3.27 2.04
N LEU A 70 12.03 3.64 2.46
CA LEU A 70 12.43 5.04 2.54
C LEU A 70 12.67 5.62 1.14
N SER A 71 12.29 6.87 0.93
CA SER A 71 12.54 7.59 -0.31
C SER A 71 12.97 9.02 -0.03
N SER A 72 13.82 9.56 -0.90
CA SER A 72 14.12 10.99 -0.98
C SER A 72 13.68 11.57 -2.33
N SER A 73 12.95 10.78 -3.12
CA SER A 73 12.58 11.13 -4.48
C SER A 73 11.42 12.13 -4.53
N THR A 74 11.31 12.83 -5.64
CA THR A 74 10.17 13.73 -5.93
C THR A 74 9.31 13.06 -7.00
N MET A 75 7.99 13.04 -6.79
CA MET A 75 7.01 12.76 -7.84
C MET A 75 6.67 14.06 -8.55
N LYS A 76 6.86 14.13 -9.86
CA LYS A 76 6.43 15.27 -10.67
C LYS A 76 4.92 15.20 -10.91
N ALA A 77 4.34 16.32 -11.34
CA ALA A 77 2.92 16.37 -11.67
C ALA A 77 2.59 15.38 -12.81
N ASN A 78 1.57 14.55 -12.61
CA ASN A 78 1.12 13.49 -13.51
C ASN A 78 2.18 12.44 -13.89
N GLU A 79 3.33 12.38 -13.21
CA GLU A 79 4.34 11.33 -13.44
C GLU A 79 3.77 9.97 -13.06
N GLN A 80 4.03 8.95 -13.87
CA GLN A 80 3.79 7.56 -13.50
C GLN A 80 5.10 6.91 -13.08
N ARG A 81 5.06 6.15 -11.99
CA ARG A 81 6.21 5.41 -11.49
C ARG A 81 5.75 4.08 -10.90
N THR A 82 6.53 3.05 -11.17
CA THR A 82 6.27 1.70 -10.68
C THR A 82 7.41 1.24 -9.77
N ILE A 83 7.09 0.58 -8.67
CA ILE A 83 8.06 -0.01 -7.74
C ILE A 83 7.63 -1.44 -7.45
N HIS A 84 8.53 -2.41 -7.61
CA HIS A 84 8.21 -3.81 -7.32
C HIS A 84 7.89 -4.05 -5.85
N PHE A 85 6.86 -4.85 -5.61
CA PHE A 85 6.43 -5.31 -4.31
C PHE A 85 6.67 -6.81 -4.15
N SER A 86 7.13 -7.21 -2.97
CA SER A 86 7.16 -8.62 -2.57
C SER A 86 6.95 -8.77 -1.08
N CYS A 87 6.15 -9.76 -0.68
CA CYS A 87 5.94 -10.12 0.72
C CYS A 87 5.84 -11.65 0.86
N ARG A 88 6.61 -12.25 1.77
CA ARG A 88 6.51 -13.68 2.06
C ARG A 88 5.48 -13.92 3.15
N LEU A 89 4.48 -14.74 2.87
CA LEU A 89 3.49 -15.18 3.85
C LEU A 89 4.14 -16.16 4.83
N SER A 90 3.73 -16.08 6.10
CA SER A 90 4.11 -17.08 7.09
C SER A 90 3.36 -18.38 6.81
N ASP A 91 4.03 -19.51 7.01
CA ASP A 91 3.41 -20.84 6.98
C ASP A 91 2.36 -21.02 8.09
N ALA A 92 2.39 -20.15 9.12
CA ALA A 92 1.46 -20.18 10.25
C ALA A 92 0.16 -19.37 10.02
N PHE A 93 0.03 -18.64 8.90
CA PHE A 93 -1.20 -17.87 8.64
C PHE A 93 -2.34 -18.83 8.29
N PRO A 94 -3.50 -18.74 8.97
CA PRO A 94 -4.63 -19.59 8.63
C PRO A 94 -5.18 -19.27 7.23
N PRO A 95 -5.82 -20.25 6.57
CA PRO A 95 -6.59 -19.99 5.37
C PRO A 95 -7.69 -18.96 5.63
N SER A 96 -8.00 -18.18 4.59
CA SER A 96 -9.13 -17.27 4.61
C SER A 96 -10.46 -18.02 4.72
N SER A 97 -11.42 -17.39 5.38
CA SER A 97 -12.75 -17.94 5.65
C SER A 97 -13.76 -16.81 5.76
N GLU A 98 -15.01 -17.12 6.12
CA GLU A 98 -16.02 -16.10 6.42
C GLU A 98 -15.61 -15.18 7.59
N THR A 99 -14.78 -15.68 8.51
CA THR A 99 -14.37 -14.94 9.72
C THR A 99 -12.95 -14.41 9.65
N VAL A 100 -12.10 -14.95 8.77
CA VAL A 100 -10.68 -14.59 8.62
C VAL A 100 -10.42 -13.99 7.24
N SER A 101 -9.98 -12.73 7.19
CA SER A 101 -9.61 -12.06 5.94
C SER A 101 -8.30 -11.29 6.04
N TYR A 102 -7.65 -11.07 4.89
CA TYR A 102 -6.35 -10.43 4.80
C TYR A 102 -6.38 -9.21 3.89
N LYS A 103 -5.67 -8.17 4.32
CA LYS A 103 -5.55 -6.92 3.59
C LYS A 103 -4.17 -6.33 3.69
N PHE A 104 -3.64 -5.86 2.57
CA PHE A 104 -2.56 -4.89 2.58
C PHE A 104 -3.13 -3.49 2.72
N VAL A 105 -2.54 -2.70 3.60
CA VAL A 105 -2.81 -1.27 3.70
C VAL A 105 -1.54 -0.51 3.37
N THR A 106 -1.55 0.16 2.23
CA THR A 106 -0.39 0.90 1.72
C THR A 106 -0.56 2.39 1.94
N ARG A 107 0.51 3.08 2.34
CA ARG A 107 0.53 4.53 2.55
C ARG A 107 1.72 5.16 1.87
N LEU A 108 1.47 6.15 1.03
CA LEU A 108 2.50 7.13 0.67
C LEU A 108 2.54 8.21 1.73
N VAL A 109 3.72 8.47 2.28
CA VAL A 109 3.96 9.57 3.22
C VAL A 109 4.83 10.63 2.56
N PHE A 110 4.32 11.86 2.50
CA PHE A 110 5.04 13.01 1.94
C PHE A 110 5.70 13.85 3.05
N ASP A 111 6.67 14.69 2.68
CA ASP A 111 7.39 15.56 3.64
C ASP A 111 6.46 16.58 4.34
N ASP A 112 5.35 16.97 3.71
CA ASP A 112 4.38 17.92 4.26
C ASP A 112 3.30 17.27 5.15
N GLY A 113 3.43 15.97 5.43
CA GLY A 113 2.53 15.20 6.30
C GLY A 113 1.24 14.73 5.63
N VAL A 114 1.06 14.99 4.34
CA VAL A 114 -0.03 14.41 3.55
C VAL A 114 0.21 12.91 3.39
N ASN A 115 -0.86 12.13 3.40
CA ASN A 115 -0.81 10.72 3.06
C ASN A 115 -1.79 10.38 1.94
N SER A 116 -1.40 9.47 1.06
CA SER A 116 -2.31 8.73 0.19
C SER A 116 -2.36 7.29 0.69
N VAL A 117 -3.57 6.73 0.77
CA VAL A 117 -3.81 5.39 1.34
C VAL A 117 -4.50 4.53 0.29
N ASP A 118 -4.12 3.26 0.29
CA ASP A 118 -4.65 2.23 -0.58
C ASP A 118 -4.84 0.90 0.17
N HIS A 119 -5.74 0.05 -0.33
CA HIS A 119 -6.24 -1.14 0.33
C HIS A 119 -6.44 -2.31 -0.64
N ASP A 120 -5.69 -3.39 -0.45
CA ASP A 120 -5.78 -4.60 -1.27
C ASP A 120 -6.14 -5.83 -0.47
N ASP A 121 -7.29 -6.41 -0.81
CA ASP A 121 -7.75 -7.69 -0.29
C ASP A 121 -7.17 -8.86 -1.10
N PHE A 122 -6.77 -9.92 -0.40
CA PHE A 122 -6.37 -11.19 -1.00
C PHE A 122 -6.84 -12.36 -0.12
N GLN A 123 -6.75 -13.57 -0.66
CA GLN A 123 -7.18 -14.80 0.00
C GLN A 123 -6.01 -15.77 0.15
N ILE A 124 -5.94 -16.40 1.33
CA ILE A 124 -5.08 -17.55 1.58
C ILE A 124 -5.94 -18.81 1.45
N LEU A 125 -5.62 -19.66 0.49
CA LEU A 125 -6.28 -20.93 0.24
C LEU A 125 -5.59 -22.06 1.00
N VAL A 126 -6.31 -23.20 1.09
CA VAL A 126 -5.81 -24.47 1.59
C VAL A 126 -4.84 -25.13 0.58
#